data_AF-A0A7T7FG49-F1
#
_entry.id   AF-A0A7T7FG49-F1
#
_cell.length_a   1.000
_cell.length_b   1.000
_cell.length_c   1.000
_cell.angle_alpha   90.00
_cell.angle_beta   90.00
_cell.angle_gamma   90.00
#
_symmetry.space_group_name_H-M   'P 1'
#
loop_
_entity.id
_entity.type
_entity.pdbx_description
1 polymer ?
#
loop_
_entity_poly.entity_id
_entity_poly.type
_entity_poly.pdbx_seq_one_letter_code
_entity_poly.pdbx_strand_id
1 'polypeptide(L)'
;GGKGGSDFDPKGKTDAEIMRFCQSFMTELQKHIGPSLDVPAGDIGVGGREIGYMYGQYKRLRQFDAGVLTGKPLGFGGSLIRPEATGYGLVYFTDNMLAANGKSFKDQTVLISGSGNVAQYAVQKATELGAKVISVSDSNGYIIDETGIDFDLLVD
;
A
#
# COMPACT_ATOMS: atom_id res chain seq x y z
N GLY A 1 4.56 -18.40 -0.92
CA GLY A 1 3.84 -17.14 -0.68
C GLY A 1 2.71 -17.43 0.28
N GLY A 2 2.55 -16.58 1.30
CA GLY A 2 1.52 -16.71 2.34
C GLY A 2 0.60 -15.49 2.38
N LYS A 3 -0.46 -15.57 3.18
CA LYS A 3 -1.38 -14.47 3.47
C LYS A 3 -1.95 -14.66 4.87
N GLY A 4 -2.40 -13.56 5.47
CA GLY A 4 -3.09 -13.56 6.76
C GLY A 4 -3.92 -12.29 6.91
N GLY A 5 -4.70 -12.23 7.98
CA GLY A 5 -5.57 -11.11 8.29
C GLY A 5 -6.49 -11.43 9.46
N SER A 6 -7.45 -10.54 9.70
CA SER A 6 -8.55 -10.72 10.64
C SER A 6 -9.78 -10.03 10.07
N ASP A 7 -10.95 -10.47 10.49
CA ASP A 7 -12.25 -9.83 10.29
C ASP A 7 -12.44 -8.52 11.07
N PHE A 8 -11.42 -8.08 11.83
CA PHE A 8 -11.41 -6.79 12.51
C PHE A 8 -11.60 -5.63 11.54
N ASP A 9 -12.64 -4.83 11.76
CA ASP A 9 -12.89 -3.60 11.00
C ASP A 9 -12.17 -2.39 11.64
N PRO A 10 -11.11 -1.85 11.02
CA PRO A 10 -10.40 -0.69 11.53
C PRO A 10 -11.20 0.62 11.39
N LYS A 11 -12.28 0.66 10.59
CA LYS A 11 -13.06 1.87 10.39
C LYS A 11 -13.72 2.31 11.71
N GLY A 12 -13.65 3.61 11.97
CA GLY A 12 -14.18 4.24 13.18
C GLY A 12 -13.42 3.90 14.47
N LYS A 13 -12.29 3.18 14.41
CA LYS A 13 -11.46 2.88 15.59
C LYS A 13 -10.42 3.96 15.82
N THR A 14 -10.17 4.23 17.09
CA THR A 14 -9.08 5.11 17.53
C THR A 14 -7.72 4.43 17.32
N ASP A 15 -6.66 5.23 17.17
CA ASP A 15 -5.28 4.72 17.10
C ASP A 15 -4.93 3.80 18.27
N ALA A 16 -5.45 4.10 19.47
CA ALA A 16 -5.21 3.30 20.66
C ALA A 16 -5.91 1.92 20.58
N GLU A 17 -7.11 1.84 20.02
CA GLU A 17 -7.81 0.56 19.78
C GLU A 17 -7.09 -0.28 18.74
N ILE A 18 -6.67 0.34 17.63
CA ILE A 18 -5.89 -0.32 16.58
C ILE A 18 -4.56 -0.82 17.13
N MET A 19 -3.84 -0.02 17.91
CA MET A 19 -2.59 -0.42 18.54
C MET A 19 -2.77 -1.63 19.46
N ARG A 20 -3.79 -1.62 20.32
CA ARG A 20 -4.10 -2.76 21.21
C ARG A 20 -4.45 -4.02 20.41
N PHE A 21 -5.23 -3.87 19.33
CA PHE A 21 -5.54 -4.98 18.43
C PHE A 21 -4.27 -5.56 17.79
N CYS A 22 -3.43 -4.73 17.17
CA CYS A 22 -2.17 -5.16 16.56
C CYS A 22 -1.24 -5.87 17.56
N GLN A 23 -1.16 -5.36 18.79
CA GLN A 23 -0.37 -5.97 19.86
C GLN A 23 -0.93 -7.33 20.30
N SER A 24 -2.26 -7.46 20.40
CA SER A 24 -2.91 -8.74 20.69
C SER A 24 -2.65 -9.75 19.57
N PHE A 25 -2.87 -9.34 18.32
CA PHE A 25 -2.65 -10.18 17.13
C PHE A 25 -1.21 -10.68 17.05
N MET A 26 -0.23 -9.79 17.24
CA MET A 26 1.19 -10.13 17.20
C MET A 26 1.65 -10.98 18.40
N THR A 27 0.91 -11.01 19.51
CA THR A 27 1.22 -11.87 20.65
C THR A 27 1.16 -13.37 20.28
N GLU A 28 0.26 -13.73 19.37
CA GLU A 28 0.22 -15.08 18.79
C GLU A 28 1.11 -15.18 17.54
N LEU A 29 0.95 -14.27 16.57
CA LEU A 29 1.60 -14.38 15.27
C LEU A 29 3.13 -14.47 15.34
N GLN A 30 3.77 -13.80 16.31
CA GLN A 30 5.23 -13.80 16.46
C GLN A 30 5.86 -15.19 16.55
N LYS A 31 5.10 -16.19 17.02
CA LYS A 31 5.59 -17.57 17.17
C LYS A 31 5.83 -18.25 15.82
N HIS A 32 5.19 -17.75 14.77
CA HIS A 32 5.04 -18.39 13.48
C HIS A 32 5.72 -17.62 12.33
N ILE A 33 6.37 -16.49 12.63
CA ILE A 33 7.03 -15.63 11.64
C ILE A 33 8.50 -15.42 11.98
N GLY A 34 9.28 -14.98 11.01
CA GLY A 34 10.71 -14.73 11.14
C GLY A 34 11.36 -14.46 9.79
N PRO A 35 12.55 -13.84 9.77
CA PRO A 35 13.20 -13.39 8.53
C PRO A 35 13.47 -14.50 7.52
N SER A 36 13.62 -15.74 8.00
CA SER A 36 13.84 -16.95 7.19
C SER A 36 12.70 -17.96 7.30
N LEU A 37 11.53 -17.54 7.79
CA LEU A 37 10.36 -18.40 7.99
C LEU A 37 9.14 -17.87 7.22
N ASP A 38 8.61 -16.73 7.67
CA ASP A 38 7.49 -16.04 7.04
C ASP A 38 7.62 -14.54 7.36
N VAL A 39 7.45 -13.69 6.34
CA VAL A 39 7.71 -12.25 6.41
C VAL A 39 6.45 -11.49 5.97
N PRO A 40 5.56 -11.14 6.91
CA PRO A 40 4.35 -10.42 6.59
C PRO A 40 4.60 -8.97 6.09
N ALA A 41 3.54 -8.38 5.54
CA ALA A 41 3.49 -7.03 5.02
C ALA A 41 2.12 -6.39 5.27
N GLY A 42 1.95 -5.13 4.88
CA GLY A 42 0.65 -4.47 4.85
C GLY A 42 -0.25 -4.93 3.69
N ASP A 43 -1.54 -4.69 3.82
CA ASP A 43 -2.59 -4.93 2.82
C ASP A 43 -3.80 -4.03 3.14
N ILE A 44 -4.99 -4.31 2.62
CA ILE A 44 -6.22 -3.56 2.92
C ILE A 44 -6.42 -3.48 4.44
N GLY A 45 -6.54 -2.26 4.96
CA GLY A 45 -6.70 -1.98 6.39
C GLY A 45 -5.41 -2.06 7.24
N VAL A 46 -4.26 -2.39 6.63
CA VAL A 46 -2.96 -2.52 7.32
C VAL A 46 -1.90 -1.68 6.59
N GLY A 47 -1.73 -0.43 7.05
CA GLY A 47 -0.76 0.52 6.52
C GLY A 47 0.53 0.60 7.36
N GLY A 48 1.28 1.69 7.17
CA GLY A 48 2.51 1.92 7.92
C GLY A 48 2.29 2.05 9.43
N ARG A 49 1.12 2.55 9.86
CA ARG A 49 0.71 2.66 11.27
C ARG A 49 0.61 1.28 11.92
N GLU A 50 -0.18 0.39 11.34
CA GLU A 50 -0.39 -0.97 11.86
C GLU A 50 0.92 -1.79 11.81
N ILE A 51 1.70 -1.68 10.73
CA ILE A 51 3.02 -2.32 10.64
C ILE A 51 3.95 -1.81 11.74
N GLY A 52 3.93 -0.51 12.05
CA GLY A 52 4.70 0.06 13.16
C GLY A 52 4.33 -0.56 14.52
N TYR A 53 3.03 -0.67 14.82
CA TYR A 53 2.55 -1.30 16.06
C TYR A 53 2.91 -2.78 16.16
N MET A 54 2.70 -3.53 15.07
CA MET A 54 3.04 -4.95 14.98
C MET A 54 4.55 -5.18 15.11
N TYR A 55 5.37 -4.37 14.45
CA TYR A 55 6.82 -4.46 14.55
C TYR A 55 7.32 -4.14 15.96
N GLY A 56 6.76 -3.11 16.60
CA GLY A 56 7.06 -2.77 17.98
C GLY A 56 6.74 -3.91 18.96
N GLN A 57 5.57 -4.55 18.79
CA GLN A 57 5.19 -5.69 19.62
C GLN A 57 6.07 -6.91 19.38
N TYR A 58 6.39 -7.23 18.12
CA TYR A 58 7.31 -8.31 17.80
C TYR A 58 8.66 -8.09 18.50
N LYS A 59 9.23 -6.88 18.37
CA LYS A 59 10.50 -6.52 19.01
C LYS A 59 10.45 -6.71 20.54
N ARG A 60 9.34 -6.33 21.18
CA ARG A 60 9.14 -6.50 22.63
C ARG A 60 9.13 -7.97 23.06
N LEU A 61 8.60 -8.87 22.22
CA LEU A 61 8.42 -10.29 22.54
C LEU A 61 9.60 -11.18 22.11
N ARG A 62 10.30 -10.83 21.03
CA ARG A 62 11.31 -11.68 20.36
C ARG A 62 12.68 -11.04 20.17
N GLN A 63 12.88 -9.80 20.66
CA GLN A 63 14.04 -8.94 20.37
C GLN A 63 14.03 -8.40 18.94
N PHE A 64 15.01 -7.54 18.64
CA PHE A 64 15.12 -6.88 17.34
C PHE A 64 15.44 -7.87 16.22
N ASP A 65 14.65 -7.80 15.15
CA ASP A 65 14.92 -8.45 13.87
C ASP A 65 14.50 -7.50 12.75
N ALA A 66 15.42 -7.13 11.86
CA ALA A 66 15.10 -6.19 10.79
C ALA A 66 14.22 -6.82 9.69
N GLY A 67 14.32 -8.13 9.49
CA GLY A 67 13.77 -8.84 8.33
C GLY A 67 12.37 -9.41 8.54
N VAL A 68 11.81 -9.34 9.74
CA VAL A 68 10.55 -10.03 10.07
C VAL A 68 9.29 -9.39 9.46
N LEU A 69 9.32 -8.09 9.15
CA LEU A 69 8.21 -7.38 8.50
C LEU A 69 8.73 -6.46 7.41
N THR A 70 8.02 -6.43 6.28
CA THR A 70 8.21 -5.41 5.24
C THR A 70 7.15 -4.31 5.36
N GLY A 71 7.36 -3.18 4.67
CA GLY A 71 6.47 -2.03 4.77
C GLY A 71 6.63 -1.20 6.05
N LYS A 72 7.75 -1.37 6.75
CA LYS A 72 8.12 -0.58 7.94
C LYS A 72 8.28 0.90 7.60
N PRO A 73 8.02 1.82 8.55
CA PRO A 73 8.42 3.21 8.42
C PRO A 73 9.93 3.37 8.21
N LEU A 74 10.37 4.39 7.49
CA LEU A 74 11.79 4.61 7.13
C LEU A 74 12.72 4.63 8.35
N GLY A 75 12.30 5.28 9.44
CA GLY A 75 13.07 5.36 10.69
C GLY A 75 13.35 4.01 11.38
N PHE A 76 12.71 2.92 10.93
CA PHE A 76 12.85 1.58 11.51
C PHE A 76 13.21 0.52 10.45
N GLY A 77 13.99 0.90 9.43
CA GLY A 77 14.46 -0.02 8.39
C GLY A 77 13.43 -0.26 7.28
N GLY A 78 12.58 0.74 7.01
CA GLY A 78 11.76 0.82 5.81
C GLY A 78 12.60 1.08 4.56
N SER A 79 12.04 0.77 3.39
CA SER A 79 12.66 1.12 2.10
C SER A 79 11.99 2.35 1.52
N LEU A 80 12.78 3.23 0.90
CA LEU A 80 12.26 4.22 -0.05
C LEU A 80 11.54 3.50 -1.20
N ILE A 81 10.64 4.22 -1.86
CA ILE A 81 9.79 3.70 -2.95
C ILE A 81 8.77 2.65 -2.50
N ARG A 82 8.80 2.14 -1.26
CA ARG A 82 7.85 1.11 -0.81
C ARG A 82 6.39 1.56 -0.93
N PRO A 83 5.99 2.77 -0.50
CA PRO A 83 4.61 3.25 -0.72
C PRO A 83 4.22 3.19 -2.19
N GLU A 84 5.10 3.67 -3.07
CA GLU A 84 4.89 3.83 -4.51
C GLU A 84 4.92 2.49 -5.27
N ALA A 85 5.66 1.50 -4.75
CA ALA A 85 6.15 0.36 -5.49
C ALA A 85 5.09 -0.39 -6.30
N THR A 86 3.92 -0.65 -5.71
CA THR A 86 2.86 -1.42 -6.40
C THR A 86 2.19 -0.60 -7.50
N GLY A 87 1.86 0.67 -7.25
CA GLY A 87 1.25 1.54 -8.26
C GLY A 87 2.23 1.82 -9.40
N TYR A 88 3.49 2.10 -9.06
CA TYR A 88 4.55 2.32 -10.05
C TYR A 88 4.84 1.06 -10.87
N GLY A 89 4.95 -0.09 -10.21
CA GLY A 89 5.18 -1.36 -10.87
C GLY A 89 4.06 -1.73 -11.84
N LEU A 90 2.80 -1.48 -11.48
CA LEU A 90 1.65 -1.64 -12.37
C LEU A 90 1.82 -0.80 -13.64
N VAL A 91 2.08 0.50 -13.48
CA VAL A 91 2.22 1.42 -14.62
C VAL A 91 3.44 1.06 -15.47
N TYR A 92 4.59 0.74 -14.88
CA TYR A 92 5.77 0.29 -15.64
C TYR A 92 5.49 -0.99 -16.43
N PHE A 93 4.76 -1.94 -15.85
CA PHE A 93 4.38 -3.16 -16.56
C PHE A 93 3.48 -2.84 -17.76
N THR A 94 2.45 -2.01 -17.55
CA THR A 94 1.56 -1.57 -18.63
C THR A 94 2.29 -0.76 -19.70
N ASP A 95 3.26 0.08 -19.34
CA ASP A 95 4.06 0.86 -20.30
C ASP A 95 4.85 -0.06 -21.23
N ASN A 96 5.48 -1.11 -20.68
CA ASN A 96 6.13 -2.14 -21.48
C ASN A 96 5.15 -2.88 -22.41
N MET A 97 3.93 -3.18 -21.93
CA MET A 97 2.89 -3.79 -22.77
C MET A 97 2.45 -2.87 -23.91
N LEU A 98 2.29 -1.57 -23.64
CA LEU A 98 1.95 -0.57 -24.65
C LEU A 98 3.07 -0.44 -25.68
N ALA A 99 4.32 -0.34 -25.22
CA ALA A 99 5.49 -0.24 -26.09
C ALA A 99 5.64 -1.45 -27.02
N ALA A 100 5.38 -2.67 -26.52
CA ALA A 100 5.38 -3.89 -27.33
C ALA A 100 4.32 -3.88 -28.46
N ASN A 101 3.34 -2.98 -28.39
CA ASN A 101 2.28 -2.78 -29.38
C ASN A 101 2.40 -1.43 -30.11
N GLY A 102 3.55 -0.76 -30.05
CA GLY A 102 3.77 0.55 -30.68
C GLY A 102 2.93 1.68 -30.09
N LYS A 103 2.50 1.54 -28.83
CA LYS A 103 1.71 2.53 -28.08
C LYS A 103 2.53 3.08 -26.90
N SER A 104 2.02 4.11 -26.24
CA SER A 104 2.57 4.65 -24.99
C SER A 104 1.44 5.23 -24.13
N PHE A 105 1.74 5.58 -22.88
CA PHE A 105 0.80 6.30 -22.00
C PHE A 105 0.49 7.73 -22.45
N LYS A 106 1.40 8.36 -23.20
CA LYS A 106 1.26 9.75 -23.62
C LYS A 106 -0.06 9.95 -24.37
N ASP A 107 -0.81 10.97 -23.93
CA ASP A 107 -2.11 11.40 -24.45
C ASP A 107 -3.22 10.33 -24.34
N GLN A 108 -2.99 9.21 -23.63
CA GLN A 108 -4.02 8.21 -23.36
C GLN A 108 -4.95 8.67 -22.23
N THR A 109 -6.24 8.39 -22.36
CA THR A 109 -7.20 8.53 -21.26
C THR A 109 -7.20 7.25 -20.43
N VAL A 110 -6.96 7.36 -19.13
CA VAL A 110 -6.82 6.22 -18.22
C VAL A 110 -7.92 6.27 -17.15
N LEU A 111 -8.52 5.12 -16.89
CA LEU A 111 -9.49 4.92 -15.81
C LEU A 111 -8.83 4.11 -14.71
N ILE A 112 -8.81 4.64 -13.49
CA ILE A 112 -8.28 3.94 -12.31
C ILE A 112 -9.44 3.79 -11.32
N SER A 113 -9.58 2.58 -10.77
CA SER A 113 -10.49 2.34 -9.65
C SER A 113 -9.70 2.27 -8.34
N GLY A 114 -10.38 2.53 -7.23
CA GLY A 114 -9.73 2.68 -5.92
C GLY A 114 -9.15 4.09 -5.70
N SER A 115 -8.92 4.40 -4.44
CA SER A 115 -8.35 5.67 -3.95
C SER A 115 -7.30 5.46 -2.86
N GLY A 116 -6.98 4.20 -2.55
CA GLY A 116 -5.92 3.83 -1.60
C GLY A 116 -4.53 3.84 -2.23
N ASN A 117 -3.53 3.43 -1.43
CA ASN A 117 -2.10 3.47 -1.76
C ASN A 117 -1.78 3.04 -3.21
N VAL A 118 -2.28 1.91 -3.69
CA VAL A 118 -1.98 1.43 -5.05
C VAL A 118 -2.52 2.39 -6.12
N ALA A 119 -3.77 2.84 -5.97
CA ALA A 119 -4.43 3.71 -6.94
C ALA A 119 -3.75 5.09 -6.98
N GLN A 120 -3.46 5.68 -5.81
CA GLN A 120 -2.78 6.97 -5.70
C GLN A 120 -1.47 6.99 -6.50
N TYR A 121 -0.61 5.99 -6.29
CA TYR A 121 0.68 5.95 -6.97
C TYR A 121 0.59 5.47 -8.43
N ALA A 122 -0.47 4.77 -8.81
CA ALA A 122 -0.77 4.51 -10.21
C ALA A 122 -1.22 5.80 -10.94
N VAL A 123 -2.04 6.64 -10.30
CA VAL A 123 -2.39 7.99 -10.80
C VAL A 123 -1.11 8.79 -11.02
N GLN A 124 -0.28 8.92 -9.98
CA GLN A 124 0.97 9.69 -10.06
C GLN A 124 1.85 9.24 -11.23
N LYS A 125 2.16 7.93 -11.32
CA LYS A 125 3.07 7.43 -12.34
C LYS A 125 2.49 7.51 -13.75
N ALA A 126 1.20 7.22 -13.93
CA ALA A 126 0.57 7.32 -15.25
C ALA A 126 0.55 8.78 -15.74
N THR A 127 0.24 9.73 -14.86
CA THR A 127 0.26 11.16 -15.16
C THR A 127 1.68 11.64 -15.50
N GLU A 128 2.71 11.20 -14.75
CA GLU A 128 4.13 11.49 -15.07
C GLU A 128 4.55 11.00 -16.47
N LEU A 129 3.97 9.90 -16.94
CA LEU A 129 4.20 9.36 -18.30
C LEU A 129 3.33 10.03 -19.38
N GLY A 130 2.58 11.07 -19.03
CA GLY A 130 1.78 11.87 -19.95
C GLY A 130 0.38 11.32 -20.22
N ALA A 131 -0.12 10.38 -19.41
CA ALA A 131 -1.51 9.96 -19.47
C ALA A 131 -2.42 11.01 -18.82
N LYS A 132 -3.68 11.05 -19.26
CA LYS A 132 -4.76 11.76 -18.60
C LYS A 132 -5.60 10.78 -17.79
N VAL A 133 -5.32 10.65 -16.50
CA VAL A 133 -6.11 9.81 -15.60
C VAL A 133 -7.36 10.56 -15.20
N ILE A 134 -8.56 10.05 -15.51
CA ILE A 134 -9.81 10.80 -15.34
C ILE A 134 -10.76 10.24 -14.27
N SER A 135 -10.38 9.15 -13.58
CA SER A 135 -11.24 8.58 -12.53
C SER A 135 -10.44 7.93 -11.42
N VAL A 136 -11.09 7.94 -10.24
CA VAL A 136 -10.75 7.19 -9.02
C VAL A 136 -12.06 6.79 -8.33
N SER A 137 -12.02 5.82 -7.43
CA SER A 137 -13.23 5.35 -6.72
C SER A 137 -12.94 4.85 -5.31
N ASP A 138 -13.98 4.73 -4.49
CA ASP A 138 -13.91 4.07 -3.20
C ASP A 138 -15.10 3.10 -3.03
N SER A 139 -15.37 2.65 -1.80
CA SER A 139 -16.49 1.75 -1.54
C SER A 139 -17.88 2.39 -1.70
N ASN A 140 -17.96 3.72 -1.76
CA ASN A 140 -19.21 4.48 -1.78
C ASN A 140 -19.52 5.09 -3.15
N GLY A 141 -18.54 5.19 -4.04
CA GLY A 141 -18.76 5.71 -5.38
C GLY A 141 -17.47 5.96 -6.16
N TYR A 142 -17.57 6.84 -7.16
CA TYR A 142 -16.46 7.22 -8.02
C TYR A 142 -16.50 8.70 -8.34
N ILE A 143 -15.37 9.24 -8.74
CA ILE A 143 -15.22 10.60 -9.26
C ILE A 143 -14.75 10.52 -10.69
N ILE A 144 -15.25 11.41 -11.54
CA ILE A 144 -14.73 11.65 -12.89
C ILE A 144 -14.28 13.11 -12.96
N ASP A 145 -13.03 13.31 -13.35
CA ASP A 145 -12.50 14.61 -13.74
C ASP A 145 -11.97 14.52 -15.17
N GLU A 146 -12.71 15.08 -16.13
CA GLU A 146 -12.33 15.04 -17.54
C GLU A 146 -11.05 15.83 -17.85
N THR A 147 -10.64 16.73 -16.95
CA THR A 147 -9.41 17.52 -17.04
C THR A 147 -8.21 16.78 -16.45
N GLY A 148 -8.44 15.77 -15.62
CA GLY A 148 -7.43 14.90 -15.01
C GLY A 148 -7.49 14.95 -13.49
N ILE A 149 -7.29 13.80 -12.84
CA ILE A 149 -7.24 13.72 -11.38
C ILE A 149 -5.97 14.39 -10.87
N ASP A 150 -6.14 15.42 -10.03
CA ASP A 150 -5.06 16.05 -9.28
C ASP A 150 -4.55 15.10 -8.19
N PHE A 151 -3.27 14.73 -8.28
CA PHE A 151 -2.64 13.82 -7.34
C PHE A 151 -2.51 14.41 -5.94
N ASP A 152 -2.13 15.68 -5.83
CA ASP A 152 -1.91 16.33 -4.53
C ASP A 152 -3.25 16.46 -3.79
N LEU A 153 -4.32 16.80 -4.50
CA LEU A 153 -5.68 16.82 -3.94
C LEU A 153 -6.19 15.43 -3.53
N LEU A 154 -5.77 14.38 -4.23
CA LEU A 154 -6.20 13.00 -3.93
C LEU A 154 -5.57 12.46 -2.64
N VAL A 155 -4.37 12.93 -2.29
CA VAL A 155 -3.59 12.39 -1.15
C VAL A 155 -3.68 13.23 0.12
N ASP A 156 -4.22 14.45 0.05
CA ASP A 156 -4.54 15.32 1.20
C ASP A 156 -5.70 14.73 2.06
#